data_AF-A0A9N9GK15-F1
#
_entry.id   AF-A0A9N9GK15-F1
#
_cell.length_a   1.000
_cell.length_b   1.000
_cell.length_c   1.000
_cell.angle_alpha   90.00
_cell.angle_beta   90.00
_cell.angle_gamma   90.00
#
_symmetry.space_group_name_H-M   'P 1'
#
loop_
_entity.id
_entity.type
_entity.pdbx_description
1 polymer ?
#
loop_
_entity_poly.entity_id
_entity_poly.type
_entity_poly.pdbx_seq_one_letter_code
_entity_poly.pdbx_strand_id
1 'polypeptide(L)'
;CGSGTWILEMAKTYPSCLFIGINISPDYLLRDLPEDIEFIQANRLLIESNEFDFVVMHFLNGCFTLRQWESIIIPEVARVMKPGAWLERMEYDASLKNQGEIQKNCCKLVSLLD
;
A
#
# COMPACT_ATOMS: atom_id res chain seq x y z
N CYS A 1 -0.72 -4.44 3.26
CA CYS A 1 -1.09 -5.62 2.42
C CYS A 1 -2.51 -6.12 2.73
N GLY A 2 -3.15 -5.66 3.81
CA GLY A 2 -4.52 -6.07 4.12
C GLY A 2 -4.58 -7.57 4.39
N SER A 3 -5.45 -8.28 3.69
CA SER A 3 -5.55 -9.75 3.76
C SER A 3 -4.51 -10.50 2.91
N GLY A 4 -3.70 -9.80 2.12
CA GLY A 4 -2.76 -10.42 1.17
C GLY A 4 -3.39 -10.95 -0.13
N THR A 5 -4.71 -10.86 -0.29
CA THR A 5 -5.45 -11.43 -1.44
C THR A 5 -4.90 -10.97 -2.79
N TRP A 6 -4.61 -9.68 -2.94
CA TRP A 6 -4.08 -9.14 -4.21
C TRP A 6 -2.75 -9.79 -4.59
N ILE A 7 -1.82 -9.92 -3.64
CA ILE A 7 -0.52 -10.56 -3.90
C ILE A 7 -0.71 -12.03 -4.28
N LEU A 8 -1.57 -12.75 -3.57
CA LEU A 8 -1.84 -14.17 -3.85
C LEU A 8 -2.45 -14.40 -5.25
N GLU A 9 -3.27 -13.47 -5.73
CA GLU A 9 -3.84 -13.54 -7.09
C GLU A 9 -2.82 -13.14 -8.16
N MET A 10 -1.99 -12.13 -7.87
CA MET A 10 -0.96 -11.68 -8.80
C MET A 10 0.18 -12.69 -8.95
N ALA A 11 0.60 -13.36 -7.87
CA ALA A 11 1.58 -14.44 -7.93
C ALA A 11 1.12 -15.60 -8.83
N LYS A 12 -0.17 -15.95 -8.78
CA LYS A 12 -0.75 -16.96 -9.69
C LYS A 12 -0.76 -16.50 -11.15
N THR A 13 -0.94 -15.20 -11.38
CA THR A 13 -1.03 -14.62 -12.73
C THR A 13 0.35 -14.40 -13.34
N TYR A 14 1.33 -14.04 -12.51
CA TYR A 14 2.71 -13.71 -12.88
C TYR A 14 3.71 -14.57 -12.08
N PRO A 15 3.78 -15.89 -12.35
CA PRO A 15 4.56 -16.84 -11.54
C PRO A 15 6.09 -16.67 -11.66
N SER A 16 6.55 -15.80 -12.56
CA SER A 16 7.98 -15.45 -12.69
C SER A 16 8.38 -14.25 -11.83
N CYS A 17 7.42 -13.61 -11.16
CA CYS A 17 7.66 -12.44 -10.33
C CYS A 17 7.78 -12.82 -8.86
N LEU A 18 8.59 -12.08 -8.12
CA LEU A 18 8.67 -12.16 -6.67
C LEU A 18 7.76 -11.11 -6.06
N PHE A 19 6.98 -11.48 -5.05
CA PHE A 19 6.04 -10.60 -4.39
C PHE A 19 6.38 -10.41 -2.92
N ILE A 20 6.42 -9.15 -2.49
CA ILE A 20 6.65 -8.79 -1.08
C ILE A 20 5.43 -8.05 -0.56
N GLY A 21 4.75 -8.64 0.44
CA GLY A 21 3.60 -8.05 1.11
C GLY A 21 3.98 -7.42 2.44
N ILE A 22 3.74 -6.12 2.61
CA ILE A 22 4.02 -5.42 3.87
C ILE A 22 2.72 -5.11 4.59
N ASN A 23 2.57 -5.54 5.85
CA ASN A 23 1.40 -5.25 6.67
C ASN A 23 1.78 -4.91 8.11
N ILE A 24 1.04 -3.99 8.75
CA ILE A 24 1.31 -3.63 10.15
C ILE A 24 0.78 -4.68 11.14
N SER A 25 -0.32 -5.32 10.77
CA SER A 25 -0.96 -6.36 11.57
C SER A 25 -0.38 -7.72 11.24
N PRO A 26 -0.29 -8.63 12.23
CA PRO A 26 0.10 -10.01 11.97
C PRO A 26 -0.92 -10.66 11.02
N ASP A 27 -0.44 -11.18 9.91
CA ASP A 27 -1.27 -11.83 8.92
C ASP A 27 -1.45 -13.32 9.28
N TYR A 28 -2.49 -13.59 10.07
CA TYR A 28 -2.81 -14.94 10.57
C TYR A 28 -3.20 -15.96 9.48
N LEU A 29 -3.37 -15.52 8.24
CA LEU A 29 -3.85 -16.33 7.12
C LEU A 29 -2.72 -16.90 6.24
N LEU A 30 -1.46 -16.56 6.51
CA LEU A 30 -0.33 -16.87 5.63
C LEU A 30 0.45 -18.09 6.12
N ARG A 31 -0.22 -19.24 6.12
CA ARG A 31 0.46 -20.53 6.27
C ARG A 31 0.65 -21.13 4.88
N ASP A 32 1.79 -21.77 4.67
CA ASP A 32 2.14 -22.47 3.43
C ASP A 32 2.14 -21.57 2.18
N LEU A 33 2.86 -20.43 2.27
CA LEU A 33 3.06 -19.56 1.12
C LEU A 33 3.98 -20.20 0.07
N PRO A 34 3.72 -19.95 -1.22
CA PRO A 34 4.68 -20.21 -2.28
C PRO A 34 6.04 -19.53 -2.04
N GLU A 35 7.12 -20.12 -2.56
CA GLU A 35 8.49 -19.59 -2.38
C GLU A 35 8.70 -18.20 -3.02
N ASP A 36 7.86 -17.83 -3.99
CA ASP A 36 7.85 -16.55 -4.69
C ASP A 36 7.11 -15.42 -3.95
N ILE A 37 6.63 -15.68 -2.72
CA ILE A 37 5.91 -14.71 -1.90
C ILE A 37 6.50 -14.60 -0.51
N GLU A 38 6.89 -13.37 -0.13
CA GLU A 38 7.30 -13.03 1.23
C GLU A 38 6.30 -12.04 1.85
N PHE A 39 5.99 -12.22 3.14
CA PHE A 39 5.24 -11.23 3.91
C PHE A 39 6.05 -10.71 5.09
N ILE A 40 6.14 -9.40 5.17
CA ILE A 40 6.90 -8.67 6.19
C ILE A 40 5.91 -7.90 7.07
N GLN A 41 5.88 -8.26 8.34
CA GLN A 41 5.14 -7.47 9.32
C GLN A 41 5.96 -6.22 9.69
N ALA A 42 5.55 -5.05 9.21
CA ALA A 42 6.24 -3.80 9.51
C ALA A 42 5.30 -2.59 9.46
N ASN A 43 5.66 -1.56 10.23
CA ASN A 43 5.03 -0.25 10.19
C ASN A 43 5.82 0.77 9.33
N ARG A 44 6.90 0.32 8.68
CA ARG A 44 7.81 1.10 7.84
C ARG A 44 8.50 0.19 6.81
N LEU A 45 8.99 0.76 5.71
CA LEU A 45 9.69 0.04 4.66
C LEU A 45 11.14 -0.27 5.08
N LEU A 46 11.35 -1.41 5.77
CA LEU A 46 12.68 -1.91 6.15
C LEU A 46 13.37 -2.64 4.99
N ILE A 47 13.28 -2.06 3.79
CA ILE A 47 13.78 -2.66 2.54
C ILE A 47 14.84 -1.74 1.97
N GLU A 48 15.82 -2.35 1.29
CA GLU A 48 16.91 -1.63 0.63
C GLU A 48 16.40 -0.73 -0.50
N SER A 49 17.28 0.16 -0.97
CA SER A 49 16.94 1.12 -2.01
C SER A 49 17.04 0.46 -3.40
N ASN A 50 16.18 0.86 -4.34
CA ASN A 50 16.14 0.33 -5.71
C ASN A 50 15.90 -1.19 -5.81
N GLU A 51 14.97 -1.73 -5.02
CA GLU A 51 14.63 -3.16 -5.03
C GLU A 51 13.44 -3.47 -5.95
N PHE A 52 12.44 -2.60 -6.01
CA PHE A 52 11.17 -2.89 -6.69
C PHE A 52 11.04 -2.26 -8.06
N ASP A 53 10.64 -3.08 -9.04
CA ASP A 53 10.24 -2.63 -10.39
C ASP A 53 8.77 -2.17 -10.42
N PHE A 54 7.97 -2.60 -9.43
CA PHE A 54 6.55 -2.26 -9.29
C PHE A 54 6.16 -2.17 -7.81
N VAL A 55 5.55 -1.05 -7.41
CA VAL A 55 5.03 -0.85 -6.05
C VAL A 55 3.53 -0.57 -6.13
N VAL A 56 2.77 -1.18 -5.23
CA VAL A 56 1.32 -1.02 -5.15
C VAL A 56 0.92 -0.55 -3.76
N MET A 57 0.09 0.49 -3.70
CA MET A 57 -0.49 1.02 -2.46
C MET A 57 -2.00 1.15 -2.60
N HIS A 58 -2.75 0.44 -1.75
CA HIS A 58 -4.21 0.45 -1.77
C HIS A 58 -4.77 0.96 -0.45
N PHE A 59 -5.65 1.97 -0.53
CA PHE A 59 -6.48 2.45 0.58
C PHE A 59 -5.68 2.90 1.81
N LEU A 60 -4.59 3.65 1.59
CA LEU A 60 -3.70 4.14 2.64
C LEU A 60 -3.91 5.62 2.99
N ASN A 61 -4.75 6.37 2.25
CA ASN A 61 -4.98 7.79 2.51
C ASN A 61 -5.35 8.10 3.97
N GLY A 62 -6.19 7.27 4.59
CA GLY A 62 -6.60 7.43 5.98
C GLY A 62 -5.55 7.02 7.03
N CYS A 63 -4.44 6.40 6.62
CA CYS A 63 -3.42 5.89 7.53
C CYS A 63 -2.35 6.94 7.89
N PHE A 64 -2.20 7.99 7.09
CA PHE A 64 -1.14 8.98 7.23
C PHE A 64 -1.66 10.40 7.06
N THR A 65 -1.08 11.34 7.81
CA THR A 65 -1.31 12.78 7.63
C THR A 65 -0.65 13.30 6.34
N LEU A 66 -1.09 14.46 5.83
CA LEU A 66 -0.47 15.14 4.68
C LEU A 66 1.06 15.24 4.83
N ARG A 67 1.51 15.70 6.01
CA ARG A 67 2.93 15.86 6.31
C ARG A 67 3.67 14.52 6.25
N GLN A 68 3.08 13.44 6.77
CA GLN A 68 3.72 12.12 6.71
C GLN A 68 3.81 11.60 5.28
N TRP A 69 2.79 11.83 4.44
CA TRP A 69 2.85 11.51 3.02
C TRP A 69 4.02 12.21 2.33
N GLU A 70 4.12 13.53 2.49
CA GLU A 70 5.16 14.35 1.87
C GLU A 70 6.56 14.03 2.40
N SER A 71 6.71 13.90 3.72
CA SER A 71 8.04 13.85 4.34
C SER A 71 8.57 12.44 4.61
N ILE A 72 7.73 11.41 4.53
CA ILE A 72 8.10 10.04 4.88
C ILE A 72 7.66 9.06 3.79
N ILE A 73 6.36 8.97 3.50
CA ILE A 73 5.83 7.86 2.71
C ILE A 73 6.26 7.95 1.25
N ILE A 74 6.07 9.11 0.59
CA ILE A 74 6.49 9.29 -0.80
C ILE A 74 8.01 9.15 -0.95
N PRO A 75 8.86 9.78 -0.11
CA PRO A 75 10.30 9.55 -0.16
C PRO A 75 10.72 8.09 0.04
N GLU A 76 10.12 7.37 0.98
CA GLU A 76 10.45 5.96 1.23
C GLU A 76 10.00 5.05 0.10
N VAL A 77 8.82 5.28 -0.48
CA VAL A 77 8.35 4.54 -1.67
C VAL A 77 9.29 4.79 -2.85
N ALA A 78 9.64 6.05 -3.11
CA ALA A 78 10.59 6.40 -4.17
C ALA A 78 11.97 5.78 -3.94
N ARG A 79 12.44 5.70 -2.69
CA ARG A 79 13.73 5.11 -2.32
C ARG A 79 13.80 3.62 -2.66
N VAL A 80 12.75 2.85 -2.35
CA VAL A 80 12.73 1.40 -2.60
C VAL A 80 12.47 1.05 -4.07
N MET A 81 11.96 1.98 -4.85
CA MET A 81 11.71 1.81 -6.29
C MET A 81 13.00 1.94 -7.10
N LYS A 82 13.19 1.06 -8.08
CA LYS A 82 14.25 1.21 -9.09
C LYS A 82 14.00 2.42 -9.98
N PRO A 83 15.03 3.03 -10.59
CA PRO A 83 14.84 4.04 -11.62
C PRO A 83 13.99 3.47 -12.77
N GLY A 84 12.87 4.13 -13.09
CA GLY A 84 11.93 3.68 -14.12
C GLY A 84 10.87 2.67 -13.65
N ALA A 85 10.87 2.31 -12.37
CA ALA A 85 9.81 1.51 -11.77
C ALA A 85 8.46 2.24 -11.77
N TRP A 86 7.39 1.48 -11.63
CA TRP A 86 6.02 1.99 -11.61
C TRP A 86 5.42 1.95 -10.22
N LEU A 87 4.68 3.02 -9.88
CA LEU A 87 3.87 3.10 -8.67
C LEU A 87 2.39 3.06 -9.06
N GLU A 88 1.67 2.05 -8.61
CA GLU A 88 0.21 2.02 -8.63
C GLU A 88 -0.32 2.44 -7.26
N ARG A 89 -1.19 3.45 -7.25
CA ARG A 89 -1.90 3.89 -6.05
C ARG A 89 -3.39 3.83 -6.32
N MET A 90 -4.11 3.05 -5.52
CA MET A 90 -5.56 2.92 -5.59
C MET A 90 -6.18 3.50 -4.32
N GLU A 91 -7.12 4.42 -4.49
CA GLU A 91 -7.83 5.06 -3.40
C GLU A 91 -9.32 5.16 -3.74
N TYR A 92 -10.15 5.32 -2.71
CA TYR A 92 -11.55 5.67 -2.92
C TYR A 92 -11.67 7.12 -3.37
N ASP A 93 -12.60 7.38 -4.27
CA ASP A 93 -13.11 8.73 -4.46
C ASP A 93 -13.78 9.18 -3.15
N ALA A 94 -13.28 10.27 -2.56
CA ALA A 94 -13.80 10.84 -1.33
C ALA A 94 -15.19 11.49 -1.48
N SER A 95 -15.77 11.50 -2.68
CA SER A 95 -17.08 12.07 -3.00
C SER A 95 -18.28 11.23 -2.51
N LEU A 96 -18.35 10.96 -1.20
CA LEU A 96 -19.49 10.21 -0.64
C LEU A 96 -20.80 10.98 -0.81
N LYS A 97 -21.89 10.29 -1.17
CA LYS A 97 -23.24 10.87 -1.28
C LYS A 97 -24.06 10.62 0.00
N ASN A 98 -25.07 11.44 0.25
CA ASN A 98 -25.99 11.31 1.40
C ASN A 98 -25.30 11.26 2.77
N GLN A 99 -24.21 12.04 2.92
CA GLN A 99 -23.44 12.07 4.15
C GLN A 99 -24.24 12.71 5.30
N GLY A 100 -24.22 12.07 6.47
CA GLY A 100 -24.65 12.71 7.71
C GLY A 100 -23.72 13.84 8.12
N GLU A 101 -24.18 14.75 8.98
CA GLU A 101 -23.42 15.96 9.37
C GLU A 101 -22.01 15.65 9.92
N ILE A 102 -21.88 14.56 10.69
CA ILE A 102 -20.60 14.08 11.23
C ILE A 102 -19.67 13.59 10.11
N GLN A 103 -20.20 12.84 9.14
CA GLN A 103 -19.41 12.25 8.07
C GLN A 103 -18.89 13.31 7.08
N LYS A 104 -19.64 14.39 6.86
CA LYS A 104 -19.19 15.57 6.09
C LYS A 104 -17.93 16.21 6.64
N ASN A 105 -17.73 16.18 7.96
CA ASN A 105 -16.52 16.74 8.56
C ASN A 105 -15.32 15.80 8.41
N CYS A 106 -15.53 14.48 8.38
CA CYS A 106 -14.47 13.50 8.14
C CYS A 106 -13.99 13.52 6.67
N CYS A 107 -14.89 13.61 5.69
CA CYS A 107 -14.53 13.57 4.26
C CYS A 107 -13.70 14.77 3.80
N LYS A 108 -13.89 15.96 4.39
CA LYS A 108 -13.13 17.18 4.05
C LYS A 108 -11.62 17.06 4.29
N LEU A 109 -11.19 16.14 5.16
CA LEU A 109 -9.77 15.90 5.45
C LEU A 109 -9.09 15.02 4.39
N VAL A 110 -9.87 14.20 3.67
CA VAL A 110 -9.36 13.23 2.69
C VAL A 110 -9.18 13.87 1.31
N SER A 111 -10.01 14.86 0.96
CA SER A 111 -9.98 15.55 -0.34
C SER A 111 -8.91 16.65 -0.48
N LEU A 112 -7.98 16.78 0.48
CA LEU A 112 -6.87 17.76 0.43
C LEU A 112 -5.57 17.15 -0.13
N LEU A 113 -5.63 15.91 -0.62
CA LEU A 113 -4.51 15.12 -1.14
C LEU A 113 -4.52 14.93 -2.66
N ASP A 114 -5.49 15.55 -3.35
CA ASP A 114 -5.65 15.54 -4.81
C ASP A 114 -5.18 16.86 -5.43
#